data_AF-A0A060C0E3-F1
#
_entry.id   AF-A0A060C0E3-F1
#
_cell.length_a   1.000
_cell.length_b   1.000
_cell.length_c   1.000
_cell.angle_alpha   90.00
_cell.angle_beta   90.00
_cell.angle_gamma   90.00
#
_symmetry.space_group_name_H-M   'P 1'
#
loop_
_entity.id
_entity.type
_entity.pdbx_description
1 polymer ?
#
loop_
_entity_poly.entity_id
_entity_poly.type
_entity_poly.pdbx_seq_one_letter_code
_entity_poly.pdbx_strand_id
1 'polypeptide(L)'
;TFPYGAHSTAADAITMGLPVLTMPGNGFASRFCGSIVAAAGVPELACASPDEYVARAIAYERDRASLAAVRDTIRKQRETSVLRDIPALARRLEELYWQMQDESERGEAPVPDLRNLDVYYEVGAEIMLSNVEFESNEAYRERYLDKLDEMARLHRP
;
A
#
# COMPACT_ATOMS: atom_id res chain seq x y z
N THR A 1 4.35 12.70 -3.15
CA THR A 1 3.47 12.51 -4.32
C THR A 1 2.28 11.69 -3.88
N PHE A 2 1.12 11.89 -4.48
CA PHE A 2 -0.12 11.21 -4.13
C PHE A 2 -1.13 11.44 -5.29
N PRO A 3 -2.00 10.47 -5.64
CA PRO A 3 -2.19 9.14 -5.05
C PRO A 3 -1.19 8.09 -5.55
N TYR A 4 -0.36 8.41 -6.55
CA TYR A 4 0.71 7.52 -7.01
C TYR A 4 2.00 7.78 -6.23
N GLY A 5 2.29 6.92 -5.25
CA GLY A 5 3.46 7.01 -4.40
C GLY A 5 4.74 6.54 -5.07
N ALA A 6 5.89 6.82 -4.44
CA ALA A 6 7.17 6.28 -4.87
C ALA A 6 7.20 4.75 -4.68
N HIS A 7 7.64 4.02 -5.70
CA HIS A 7 7.79 2.56 -5.66
C HIS A 7 9.28 2.20 -5.59
N SER A 8 9.90 1.88 -6.72
CA SER A 8 11.33 1.58 -6.81
C SER A 8 12.20 2.71 -6.22
N THR A 9 11.88 3.97 -6.50
CA THR A 9 12.63 5.12 -5.99
C THR A 9 12.62 5.22 -4.46
N ALA A 10 11.56 4.78 -3.79
CA ALA A 10 11.52 4.70 -2.33
C ALA A 10 12.42 3.56 -1.82
N ALA A 11 12.42 2.41 -2.50
CA ALA A 11 13.28 1.29 -2.16
C ALA A 11 14.77 1.64 -2.33
N ASP A 12 15.11 2.37 -3.39
CA ASP A 12 16.46 2.88 -3.65
C ASP A 12 16.90 3.88 -2.57
N ALA A 13 16.05 4.86 -2.26
CA ALA A 13 16.31 5.85 -1.22
C ALA A 13 16.57 5.19 0.15
N ILE A 14 15.67 4.31 0.60
CA ILE A 14 15.82 3.59 1.86
C ILE A 14 17.07 2.69 1.85
N THR A 15 17.35 2.02 0.73
CA THR A 15 18.57 1.22 0.55
C THR A 15 19.84 2.06 0.72
N MET A 16 19.81 3.34 0.38
CA MET A 16 20.91 4.29 0.56
C MET A 16 20.89 5.01 1.92
N GLY A 17 19.97 4.65 2.82
CA GLY A 17 19.85 5.25 4.15
C GLY A 17 19.16 6.61 4.15
N LEU A 18 18.38 6.94 3.11
CA LEU A 18 17.58 8.15 3.02
C LEU A 18 16.14 7.86 3.50
N PRO A 19 15.67 8.47 4.60
CA PRO A 19 14.28 8.35 5.05
C PRO A 19 13.31 8.91 4.01
N VAL A 20 12.20 8.21 3.80
CA VAL A 20 11.14 8.62 2.86
C VAL A 20 9.83 8.75 3.62
N LEU A 21 9.35 9.98 3.81
CA LEU A 21 7.99 10.20 4.32
C LEU A 21 6.97 9.81 3.27
N THR A 22 5.92 9.11 3.70
CA THR A 22 4.81 8.67 2.85
C THR A 22 3.48 8.80 3.55
N MET A 23 2.39 8.71 2.79
CA MET A 23 1.02 8.73 3.29
C MET A 23 0.22 7.70 2.49
N PRO A 24 -0.05 6.52 3.06
CA PRO A 24 -0.83 5.48 2.39
C PRO A 24 -2.28 5.93 2.19
N GLY A 25 -2.80 5.79 0.97
CA GLY A 25 -4.23 5.92 0.68
C GLY A 25 -4.93 4.57 0.61
N ASN A 26 -6.07 4.54 -0.09
CA ASN A 26 -6.93 3.36 -0.21
C ASN A 26 -6.52 2.43 -1.36
N GLY A 27 -5.88 2.97 -2.41
CA GLY A 27 -5.44 2.21 -3.59
C GLY A 27 -4.05 1.61 -3.46
N PHE A 28 -3.77 0.52 -4.19
CA PHE A 28 -2.47 -0.16 -4.19
C PHE A 28 -1.29 0.79 -4.44
N ALA A 29 -1.38 1.62 -5.50
CA ALA A 29 -0.28 2.51 -5.91
C ALA A 29 0.08 3.55 -4.83
N SER A 30 -0.89 3.93 -3.99
CA SER A 30 -0.71 4.88 -2.88
C SER A 30 -0.07 4.24 -1.64
N ARG A 31 -0.18 2.90 -1.49
CA ARG A 31 0.27 2.16 -0.31
C ARG A 31 1.66 1.56 -0.44
N PHE A 32 2.20 1.50 -1.66
CA PHE A 32 3.46 0.79 -1.93
C PHE A 32 4.63 1.32 -1.10
N CYS A 33 4.83 2.64 -1.06
CA CYS A 33 5.88 3.25 -0.23
C CYS A 33 5.67 2.96 1.27
N GLY A 34 4.40 2.88 1.72
CA GLY A 34 4.05 2.48 3.09
C GLY A 34 4.55 1.07 3.41
N SER A 35 4.39 0.13 2.47
CA SER A 35 4.93 -1.23 2.59
C SER A 35 6.46 -1.24 2.68
N ILE A 36 7.14 -0.41 1.88
CA ILE A 36 8.61 -0.28 1.91
C ILE A 36 9.10 0.19 3.28
N VAL A 37 8.55 1.28 3.82
CA VAL A 37 9.02 1.82 5.10
C VAL A 37 8.71 0.89 6.27
N ALA A 38 7.59 0.16 6.21
CA ALA A 38 7.29 -0.89 7.17
C ALA A 38 8.29 -2.06 7.09
N ALA A 39 8.57 -2.58 5.89
CA ALA A 39 9.53 -3.66 5.67
C ALA A 39 10.98 -3.26 6.00
N ALA A 40 11.29 -1.97 5.94
CA ALA A 40 12.56 -1.38 6.35
C ALA A 40 12.70 -1.15 7.86
N GLY A 41 11.65 -1.43 8.65
CA GLY A 41 11.65 -1.25 10.10
C GLY A 41 11.48 0.18 10.58
N VAL A 42 10.95 1.07 9.73
CA VAL A 42 10.67 2.49 10.05
C VAL A 42 9.22 2.86 9.72
N PRO A 43 8.21 2.14 10.27
CA PRO A 43 6.80 2.40 10.01
C PRO A 43 6.35 3.82 10.43
N GLU A 44 7.09 4.47 11.34
CA GLU A 44 6.88 5.85 11.75
C GLU A 44 7.12 6.88 10.65
N LEU A 45 7.50 6.48 9.43
CA LEU A 45 7.54 7.34 8.25
C LEU A 45 6.24 7.35 7.42
N ALA A 46 5.28 6.48 7.75
CA ALA A 46 3.95 6.48 7.16
C ALA A 46 3.00 7.41 7.94
N CYS A 47 2.37 8.35 7.25
CA CYS A 47 1.45 9.34 7.81
C CYS A 47 0.00 8.95 7.55
N ALA A 48 -0.88 9.21 8.52
CA ALA A 48 -2.30 8.91 8.44
C ALA A 48 -3.08 10.01 7.72
N SER A 49 -2.53 11.21 7.59
CA SER A 49 -3.19 12.34 6.92
C SER A 49 -2.22 13.32 6.28
N PRO A 50 -2.71 14.21 5.38
CA PRO A 50 -1.89 15.28 4.81
C PRO A 50 -1.32 16.22 5.87
N ASP A 51 -2.11 16.55 6.89
CA ASP A 51 -1.69 17.42 7.99
C ASP A 51 -0.57 16.78 8.80
N GLU A 52 -0.68 15.47 9.09
CA GLU A 52 0.37 14.74 9.79
C GLU A 52 1.64 14.64 8.94
N TYR A 53 1.52 14.44 7.63
CA TYR A 53 2.65 14.43 6.71
C TYR A 53 3.45 15.75 6.78
N VAL A 54 2.74 16.88 6.70
CA VAL A 54 3.35 18.22 6.78
C VAL A 54 3.95 18.46 8.16
N ALA A 55 3.20 18.16 9.23
CA ALA A 55 3.65 18.35 10.60
C ALA A 55 4.91 17.53 10.89
N ARG A 56 4.98 16.28 10.42
CA ARG A 56 6.13 15.39 10.63
C ARG A 56 7.35 15.84 9.83
N ALA A 57 7.17 16.30 8.59
CA ALA A 57 8.25 16.88 7.82
C ALA A 57 8.86 18.10 8.51
N ILE A 58 8.02 18.99 9.05
CA ILE A 58 8.47 20.17 9.82
C ILE A 58 9.15 19.74 11.12
N ALA A 59 8.62 18.73 11.83
CA ALA A 59 9.21 18.24 13.06
C ALA A 59 10.63 17.69 12.85
N TYR A 60 10.85 16.88 11.80
CA TYR A 60 12.18 16.37 11.45
C TYR A 60 13.16 17.47 11.02
N GLU A 61 12.67 18.55 10.42
CA GLU A 61 13.50 19.71 10.07
C GLU A 61 13.96 20.46 11.34
N ARG A 62 13.03 20.69 12.27
CA ARG A 62 13.28 21.41 13.53
C ARG A 62 14.10 20.61 14.53
N ASP A 63 13.91 19.30 14.58
CA ASP A 63 14.68 18.37 15.41
C ASP A 63 15.47 17.40 14.54
N ARG A 64 16.66 17.83 14.13
CA ARG A 64 17.57 17.02 13.30
C ARG A 64 18.07 15.77 14.01
N ALA A 65 18.06 15.73 15.35
CA ALA A 65 18.47 14.54 16.08
C ALA A 65 17.43 13.43 15.93
N SER A 66 16.14 13.77 15.94
CA SER A 66 15.07 12.80 15.66
C SER A 66 15.18 12.17 14.26
N LEU A 67 15.49 12.97 13.22
CA LEU A 67 15.71 12.44 11.88
C LEU A 67 17.00 11.62 11.78
N ALA A 68 18.06 12.00 12.50
CA ALA A 68 19.29 11.24 12.57
C ALA A 68 19.07 9.85 13.18
N ALA A 69 18.25 9.75 14.23
CA ALA A 69 17.87 8.46 14.82
C ALA A 69 17.18 7.53 13.80
N VAL A 70 16.25 8.05 12.99
CA VAL A 70 15.60 7.26 11.92
C VAL A 70 16.63 6.78 10.89
N ARG A 71 17.55 7.66 10.46
CA ARG A 71 18.65 7.27 9.54
C ARG A 71 19.52 6.17 10.11
N ASP A 72 19.82 6.24 11.41
CA ASP A 72 20.64 5.25 12.08
C ASP A 72 19.91 3.91 12.23
N THR A 73 18.60 3.92 12.47
CA THR A 73 17.76 2.72 12.41
C THR A 73 17.83 2.05 11.03
N ILE A 74 17.60 2.82 9.95
CA ILE A 74 17.66 2.30 8.57
C ILE A 74 19.03 1.68 8.29
N ARG A 75 20.12 2.37 8.67
CA ARG A 75 21.49 1.86 8.46
C ARG A 75 21.75 0.58 9.25
N LYS A 76 21.39 0.57 10.53
CA LYS A 76 21.62 -0.56 11.44
C LYS A 76 20.89 -1.82 10.98
N GLN A 77 19.68 -1.65 10.45
CA GLN A 77 18.82 -2.75 10.02
C GLN A 77 18.95 -3.07 8.53
N ARG A 78 19.74 -2.32 7.75
CA ARG A 78 19.81 -2.45 6.28
C ARG A 78 19.92 -3.92 5.83
N GLU A 79 20.95 -4.63 6.29
CA GLU A 79 21.19 -6.03 5.87
C GLU A 79 20.26 -7.06 6.53
N THR A 80 19.50 -6.67 7.56
CA THR A 80 18.64 -7.57 8.33
C THR A 80 17.15 -7.26 8.21
N SER A 81 16.79 -6.20 7.49
CA SER A 81 15.41 -5.77 7.27
C SER A 81 14.69 -6.74 6.32
N VAL A 82 13.38 -6.89 6.53
CA VAL A 82 12.52 -7.69 5.65
C VAL A 82 12.61 -7.18 4.21
N LEU A 83 12.77 -5.87 4.01
CA LEU A 83 12.93 -5.26 2.70
C LEU A 83 14.12 -5.82 1.89
N ARG A 84 15.18 -6.31 2.56
CA ARG A 84 16.42 -6.78 1.91
C ARG A 84 16.67 -8.29 2.07
N ASP A 85 15.78 -9.02 2.74
CA ASP A 85 15.88 -10.48 2.85
C ASP A 85 15.36 -11.18 1.58
N ILE A 86 16.15 -11.08 0.50
CA ILE A 86 15.85 -11.73 -0.78
C ILE A 86 15.73 -13.26 -0.63
N PRO A 87 16.59 -13.96 0.13
CA PRO A 87 16.42 -15.40 0.35
C PRO A 87 15.09 -15.76 1.02
N ALA A 88 14.63 -15.02 2.03
CA ALA A 88 13.31 -15.27 2.63
C ALA A 88 12.17 -14.97 1.66
N LEU A 89 12.26 -13.90 0.87
CA LEU A 89 11.29 -13.61 -0.19
C LEU A 89 11.18 -14.77 -1.18
N ALA A 90 12.31 -15.28 -1.68
CA ALA A 90 12.34 -16.39 -2.63
C ALA A 90 11.69 -17.65 -2.05
N ARG A 91 12.11 -18.06 -0.83
CA ARG A 91 11.51 -19.22 -0.15
C ARG A 91 10.00 -19.06 0.03
N ARG A 92 9.56 -17.88 0.49
CA ARG A 92 8.12 -17.64 0.69
C ARG A 92 7.34 -17.68 -0.62
N LEU A 93 7.93 -17.19 -1.70
CA LEU A 93 7.30 -17.23 -3.02
C LEU A 93 7.21 -18.66 -3.56
N GLU A 94 8.26 -19.47 -3.38
CA GLU A 94 8.27 -20.88 -3.74
C GLU A 94 7.23 -21.69 -2.96
N GLU A 95 7.10 -21.45 -1.65
CA GLU A 95 6.05 -22.05 -0.81
C GLU A 95 4.65 -21.72 -1.35
N LEU A 96 4.42 -20.46 -1.73
CA LEU A 96 3.13 -20.02 -2.29
C LEU A 96 2.87 -20.66 -3.66
N TYR A 97 3.89 -20.84 -4.50
CA TYR A 97 3.73 -21.54 -5.77
C TYR A 97 3.37 -23.01 -5.58
N TRP A 98 4.01 -23.71 -4.63
CA TRP A 98 3.63 -25.08 -4.31
C TRP A 98 2.20 -25.17 -3.76
N GLN A 99 1.81 -24.24 -2.90
CA GLN A 99 0.43 -24.18 -2.40
C GLN A 99 -0.57 -24.00 -3.56
N MET A 100 -0.31 -23.06 -4.48
CA MET A 100 -1.19 -22.84 -5.64
C MET A 100 -1.25 -24.06 -6.55
N GLN A 101 -0.13 -24.78 -6.73
CA GLN A 101 -0.09 -26.01 -7.51
C GLN A 101 -0.92 -27.12 -6.84
N ASP A 102 -0.74 -27.35 -5.53
CA ASP A 102 -1.49 -28.34 -4.76
C ASP A 102 -3.00 -28.07 -4.79
N GLU A 103 -3.41 -26.80 -4.62
CA GLU A 103 -4.80 -26.36 -4.75
C GLU A 103 -5.35 -26.64 -6.16
N SER A 104 -4.56 -26.37 -7.20
CA SER A 104 -4.94 -26.65 -8.59
C SER A 104 -5.11 -28.15 -8.86
N GLU A 105 -4.19 -28.99 -8.40
CA GLU A 105 -4.26 -30.45 -8.61
C GLU A 105 -5.46 -31.08 -7.89
N ARG A 106 -5.88 -30.49 -6.77
CA ARG A 106 -7.06 -30.91 -6.01
C ARG A 106 -8.38 -30.32 -6.53
N GLY A 107 -8.32 -29.45 -7.54
CA GLY A 107 -9.51 -28.76 -8.06
C GLY A 107 -10.09 -27.71 -7.10
N GLU A 108 -9.25 -27.16 -6.22
CA GLU A 108 -9.61 -26.16 -5.20
C GLU A 108 -9.12 -24.76 -5.54
N ALA A 109 -8.54 -24.57 -6.73
CA ALA A 109 -8.13 -23.25 -7.20
C ALA A 109 -9.32 -22.27 -7.15
N PRO A 110 -9.11 -21.03 -6.66
CA PRO A 110 -10.16 -20.03 -6.64
C PRO A 110 -10.70 -19.76 -8.05
N VAL A 111 -12.01 -19.95 -8.23
CA VAL A 111 -12.70 -19.58 -9.48
C VAL A 111 -13.41 -18.25 -9.24
N PRO A 112 -12.85 -17.11 -9.69
CA PRO A 112 -13.50 -15.83 -9.51
C PRO A 112 -14.80 -15.76 -10.31
N ASP A 113 -15.85 -15.22 -9.68
CA ASP A 113 -17.06 -14.84 -10.38
C ASP A 113 -16.80 -13.52 -11.12
N LEU A 114 -16.66 -13.59 -12.44
CA LEU A 114 -16.35 -12.43 -13.27
C LEU A 114 -17.60 -11.71 -13.80
N ARG A 115 -18.82 -12.15 -13.45
CA ARG A 115 -20.07 -11.58 -13.99
C ARG A 115 -20.27 -10.10 -13.64
N ASN A 116 -19.61 -9.62 -12.59
CA ASN A 116 -19.68 -8.24 -12.11
C ASN A 116 -18.37 -7.46 -12.34
N LEU A 117 -17.44 -8.00 -13.12
CA LEU A 117 -16.15 -7.37 -13.34
C LEU A 117 -16.29 -5.99 -13.98
N ASP A 118 -17.19 -5.84 -14.95
CA ASP A 118 -17.47 -4.55 -15.60
C ASP A 118 -18.01 -3.52 -14.60
N VAL A 119 -18.94 -3.93 -13.72
CA VAL A 119 -19.47 -3.08 -12.65
C VAL A 119 -18.37 -2.62 -11.70
N TYR A 120 -17.45 -3.52 -11.32
CA TYR A 120 -16.32 -3.15 -10.47
C TYR A 120 -15.37 -2.16 -11.14
N TYR A 121 -15.15 -2.29 -12.45
CA TYR A 121 -14.35 -1.33 -13.20
C TYR A 121 -15.02 0.05 -13.29
N GLU A 122 -16.32 0.10 -13.58
CA GLU A 122 -17.08 1.36 -13.63
C GLU A 122 -17.09 2.06 -12.26
N VAL A 123 -17.48 1.35 -11.20
CA VAL A 123 -17.51 1.90 -9.84
C VAL A 123 -16.10 2.34 -9.42
N GLY A 124 -15.07 1.55 -9.70
CA GLY A 124 -13.68 1.90 -9.39
C GLY A 124 -13.21 3.15 -10.13
N ALA A 125 -13.55 3.29 -11.41
CA ALA A 125 -13.22 4.46 -12.21
C ALA A 125 -13.94 5.73 -11.73
N GLU A 126 -15.23 5.64 -11.39
CA GLU A 126 -16.00 6.77 -10.86
C GLU A 126 -15.46 7.24 -9.51
N ILE A 127 -15.17 6.31 -8.59
CA ILE A 127 -14.63 6.64 -7.27
C ILE A 127 -13.26 7.30 -7.39
N MET A 128 -12.39 6.81 -8.29
CA MET A 128 -11.10 7.45 -8.59
C MET A 128 -11.25 8.90 -9.09
N LEU A 129 -12.31 9.20 -9.85
CA LEU A 129 -12.58 10.57 -10.33
C LEU A 129 -13.23 11.47 -9.26
N SER A 130 -13.66 10.89 -8.13
CA SER A 130 -14.40 11.61 -7.09
C SER A 130 -13.50 12.36 -6.09
N ASN A 131 -12.18 12.25 -6.20
CA ASN A 131 -11.19 12.86 -5.28
C ASN A 131 -11.43 12.52 -3.79
N VAL A 132 -11.79 11.27 -3.50
CA VAL A 132 -12.15 10.78 -2.15
C VAL A 132 -11.00 10.07 -1.45
N GLU A 133 -9.76 10.24 -1.91
CA GLU A 133 -8.63 9.43 -1.46
C GLU A 133 -8.14 9.76 -0.04
N PHE A 134 -8.65 10.84 0.57
CA PHE A 134 -8.43 11.18 1.98
C PHE A 134 -9.61 10.81 2.89
N GLU A 135 -10.69 10.24 2.34
CA GLU A 135 -11.78 9.72 3.16
C GLU A 135 -11.29 8.55 4.02
N SER A 136 -11.96 8.36 5.17
CA SER A 136 -11.71 7.17 5.98
C SER A 136 -12.04 5.91 5.19
N ASN A 137 -11.42 4.78 5.54
CA ASN A 137 -11.76 3.48 4.94
C ASN A 137 -13.25 3.14 5.07
N GLU A 138 -13.89 3.61 6.15
CA GLU A 138 -15.32 3.42 6.41
C GLU A 138 -16.16 4.21 5.39
N ALA A 139 -15.91 5.52 5.25
CA ALA A 139 -16.62 6.37 4.29
C ALA A 139 -16.39 5.92 2.84
N TYR A 140 -15.15 5.55 2.50
CA TYR A 140 -14.84 4.98 1.18
C TYR A 140 -15.63 3.68 0.93
N ARG A 141 -15.73 2.81 1.93
CA ARG A 141 -16.46 1.55 1.82
C ARG A 141 -17.97 1.78 1.69
N GLU A 142 -18.54 2.69 2.46
CA GLU A 142 -19.96 3.06 2.36
C GLU A 142 -20.28 3.57 0.95
N ARG A 143 -19.48 4.51 0.44
CA ARG A 143 -19.59 5.02 -0.93
C ARG A 143 -19.49 3.92 -1.98
N TYR A 144 -18.54 3.00 -1.82
CA TYR A 144 -18.38 1.87 -2.73
C TYR A 144 -19.62 0.98 -2.75
N LEU A 145 -20.21 0.70 -1.58
CA LEU A 145 -21.44 -0.08 -1.47
C LEU A 145 -22.65 0.66 -2.07
N ASP A 146 -22.79 1.96 -1.80
CA ASP A 146 -23.85 2.79 -2.39
C ASP A 146 -23.79 2.78 -3.92
N LYS A 147 -22.57 2.84 -4.48
CA LYS A 147 -22.34 2.77 -5.93
C LYS A 147 -22.67 1.41 -6.53
N LEU A 148 -22.34 0.32 -5.83
CA LEU A 148 -22.76 -1.03 -6.24
C LEU A 148 -24.28 -1.15 -6.25
N ASP A 149 -24.96 -0.61 -5.23
CA ASP A 149 -26.42 -0.61 -5.15
C ASP A 149 -27.07 0.24 -6.26
N GLU A 150 -26.50 1.40 -6.58
CA GLU A 150 -26.91 2.24 -7.70
C GLU A 150 -26.82 1.48 -9.04
N MET A 151 -25.68 0.86 -9.31
CA MET A 151 -25.46 0.08 -10.54
C MET A 151 -26.37 -1.14 -10.64
N ALA A 152 -26.62 -1.82 -9.52
CA ALA A 152 -27.55 -2.94 -9.47
C ALA A 152 -29.00 -2.54 -9.80
N ARG A 153 -29.41 -1.30 -9.46
CA ARG A 153 -30.74 -0.76 -9.82
C ARG A 153 -30.83 -0.39 -11.29
N LEU A 154 -29.76 0.17 -11.87
CA LEU A 154 -29.71 0.58 -13.29
C LEU A 154 -29.72 -0.62 -14.24
N HIS A 155 -29.18 -1.76 -13.82
CA HIS A 155 -29.06 -2.97 -14.63
C HIS A 155 -30.12 -4.05 -14.31
N ARG A 156 -31.17 -3.71 -13.53
CA ARG A 156 -32.33 -4.60 -13.34
C ARG A 156 -33.23 -4.53 -14.58
N PRO A 157 -33.66 -5.68 -15.14
CA PRO A 157 -34.61 -5.72 -16.25
C PRO A 157 -35.99 -5.17 -15.87
#